data_AF-A0A3G6RCZ8-F1
#
_entry.id   AF-A0A3G6RCZ8-F1
#
_cell.length_a   1.000
_cell.length_b   1.000
_cell.length_c   1.000
_cell.angle_alpha   90.00
_cell.angle_beta   90.00
_cell.angle_gamma   90.00
#
_symmetry.space_group_name_H-M   'P 1'
#
loop_
_entity.id
_entity.type
_entity.pdbx_description
1 polymer ?
#
loop_
_entity_poly.entity_id
_entity_poly.type
_entity_poly.pdbx_seq_one_letter_code
_entity_poly.pdbx_strand_id
1 'polypeptide(L)'
;MQGQITLSKKERHYQFFYLILMLVTAMIFLGVIFLKGFESPFSDEDVRGIQNLEQKAEFEQHQKIVLPIMDSTYTMITKLTEETPQPFVENNIFTNINDLNNYFKNTNVADIRKDAYPQIARFYKMYFEDKKVIATTTEDIKKFEKQVEECRIGFKDKQNKLYERESALKARTQ
;
A
#
# COMPACT_ATOMS: atom_id res chain seq x y z
N MET A 1 -47.10 -59.54 -42.65
CA MET A 1 -47.82 -59.10 -43.86
C MET A 1 -47.03 -58.00 -44.53
N GLN A 2 -46.19 -58.36 -45.52
CA GLN A 2 -45.42 -57.40 -46.31
C GLN A 2 -46.33 -56.86 -47.43
N GLY A 3 -46.95 -55.71 -47.18
CA GLY A 3 -47.62 -54.96 -48.24
C GLY A 3 -46.55 -54.38 -49.16
N GLN A 4 -46.41 -54.93 -50.37
CA GLN A 4 -45.70 -54.26 -51.44
C GLN A 4 -46.48 -53.00 -51.82
N ILE A 5 -46.06 -51.88 -51.23
CA ILE A 5 -46.56 -50.57 -51.62
C ILE A 5 -45.85 -50.22 -52.94
N THR A 6 -46.46 -50.53 -54.07
CA THR A 6 -46.04 -50.02 -55.38
C THR A 6 -46.47 -48.55 -55.48
N LEU A 7 -45.77 -47.68 -54.74
CA LEU A 7 -46.01 -46.25 -54.73
C LEU A 7 -45.47 -45.63 -56.03
N SER A 8 -46.29 -44.84 -56.72
CA SER A 8 -45.90 -44.18 -57.98
C SER A 8 -44.72 -43.22 -57.74
N LYS A 9 -43.83 -43.03 -58.74
CA LYS A 9 -42.62 -42.16 -58.62
C LYS A 9 -42.93 -40.78 -58.03
N LYS A 10 -44.14 -40.25 -58.26
CA LYS A 10 -44.61 -38.97 -57.68
C LYS A 10 -44.84 -39.06 -56.17
N GLU A 11 -45.51 -40.09 -55.68
CA GLU A 11 -45.84 -40.26 -54.26
C GLU A 11 -44.60 -40.51 -53.40
N ARG A 12 -43.60 -41.23 -53.94
CA ARG A 12 -42.29 -41.40 -53.28
C ARG A 12 -41.56 -40.06 -53.11
N HIS A 13 -41.72 -39.14 -54.05
CA HIS A 13 -41.10 -37.82 -53.99
C HIS A 13 -41.75 -36.95 -52.90
N TYR A 14 -43.08 -36.99 -52.79
CA TYR A 14 -43.80 -36.31 -51.70
C TYR A 14 -43.46 -36.88 -50.32
N GLN A 15 -43.35 -38.20 -50.19
CA GLN A 15 -42.95 -38.84 -48.93
C GLN A 15 -41.51 -38.47 -48.54
N PHE A 16 -40.59 -38.38 -49.50
CA PHE A 16 -39.22 -37.93 -49.27
C PHE A 16 -39.16 -36.46 -48.81
N PHE A 17 -39.93 -35.57 -49.45
CA PHE A 17 -40.05 -34.17 -49.03
C PHE A 17 -40.62 -34.03 -47.62
N TYR A 18 -41.63 -34.84 -47.27
CA TYR A 18 -42.22 -34.83 -45.93
C TYR A 18 -41.20 -35.25 -44.85
N LEU A 19 -40.39 -36.28 -45.12
CA LEU A 19 -39.32 -36.72 -44.21
C LEU A 19 -38.23 -35.65 -44.04
N ILE A 20 -37.84 -34.96 -45.12
CA ILE A 20 -36.89 -33.83 -45.04
C ILE A 20 -37.47 -32.72 -44.17
N LEU A 21 -38.74 -32.36 -44.38
CA LEU A 21 -39.39 -31.29 -43.62
C LEU A 21 -39.47 -31.65 -42.13
N MET A 22 -39.78 -32.91 -41.81
CA MET A 22 -39.79 -33.41 -40.44
C MET A 22 -38.40 -33.39 -39.80
N LEU A 23 -37.34 -33.70 -40.56
CA LEU A 23 -35.96 -33.66 -40.07
C LEU A 23 -35.49 -32.22 -39.82
N VAL A 24 -35.79 -31.29 -40.74
CA VAL A 24 -35.45 -29.87 -40.60
C VAL A 24 -36.17 -29.27 -39.39
N THR A 25 -37.45 -29.56 -39.22
CA THR A 25 -38.21 -29.09 -38.05
C THR A 25 -37.65 -29.65 -36.75
N ALA A 26 -37.29 -30.93 -36.69
CA ALA A 26 -36.62 -31.52 -35.52
C ALA A 26 -35.27 -30.84 -35.20
N MET A 27 -34.45 -30.54 -36.21
CA MET A 27 -33.18 -29.82 -36.01
C MET A 27 -33.39 -28.39 -35.52
N ILE A 28 -34.41 -27.69 -35.99
CA ILE A 28 -34.76 -26.34 -35.50
C ILE A 28 -35.19 -26.40 -34.04
N PHE A 29 -36.04 -27.35 -33.66
CA PHE A 29 -36.46 -27.53 -32.26
C PHE A 29 -35.28 -27.83 -31.35
N LEU A 30 -34.38 -28.74 -31.75
CA LEU A 30 -33.17 -29.02 -31.01
C LEU A 30 -32.27 -27.79 -30.90
N GLY A 31 -32.07 -27.05 -32.00
CA GLY A 31 -31.30 -25.81 -32.00
C GLY A 31 -31.85 -24.77 -31.02
N VAL A 32 -33.17 -24.55 -30.99
CA VAL A 32 -33.81 -23.63 -30.06
C VAL A 32 -33.66 -24.09 -28.61
N ILE A 33 -33.82 -25.39 -28.32
CA ILE A 33 -33.68 -25.93 -26.96
C ILE A 33 -32.23 -25.79 -26.46
N PHE A 34 -31.24 -26.10 -27.29
CA PHE A 34 -29.83 -25.98 -26.91
C PHE A 34 -29.36 -24.52 -26.77
N LEU A 35 -29.82 -23.62 -27.64
CA LEU A 35 -29.41 -22.22 -27.60
C LEU A 35 -30.11 -21.41 -26.49
N LYS A 36 -31.28 -21.84 -26.02
CA LYS A 36 -32.03 -21.13 -24.96
C LYS A 36 -31.33 -21.13 -23.59
N GLY A 37 -30.42 -22.07 -23.34
CA GLY A 37 -29.65 -22.18 -22.09
C GLY A 37 -28.15 -21.91 -22.25
N PHE A 38 -27.71 -21.43 -23.41
CA PHE A 38 -26.30 -21.12 -23.64
C PHE A 38 -26.00 -19.70 -23.12
N GLU A 39 -25.47 -19.59 -21.92
CA GLU A 39 -24.85 -18.34 -21.44
C GLU A 39 -23.63 -18.05 -22.31
N SER A 40 -23.66 -16.93 -23.02
CA SER A 40 -22.57 -16.51 -23.90
C SER A 40 -21.28 -16.34 -23.09
N PRO A 41 -20.14 -16.91 -23.51
CA PRO A 41 -18.83 -16.64 -22.89
C PRO A 41 -18.33 -15.20 -23.14
N PHE A 42 -19.14 -14.38 -23.81
CA PHE A 42 -18.97 -12.94 -24.00
C PHE A 42 -20.07 -12.17 -23.26
N SER A 43 -20.54 -12.70 -22.13
CA SER A 43 -21.46 -11.96 -21.26
C SER A 43 -20.75 -10.72 -20.69
N ASP A 44 -21.50 -9.66 -20.40
CA ASP A 44 -20.96 -8.44 -19.81
C ASP A 44 -20.28 -8.69 -18.44
N GLU A 45 -20.63 -9.80 -17.78
CA GLU A 45 -20.02 -10.24 -16.52
C GLU A 45 -18.56 -10.69 -16.71
N ASP A 46 -18.27 -11.47 -17.75
CA ASP A 46 -16.91 -11.92 -18.07
C ASP A 46 -16.02 -10.75 -18.48
N VAL A 47 -16.55 -9.79 -19.25
CA VAL A 47 -15.84 -8.57 -19.63
C VAL A 47 -15.46 -7.73 -18.40
N ARG A 48 -16.38 -7.58 -17.44
CA ARG A 48 -16.10 -6.90 -16.17
C ARG A 48 -15.10 -7.68 -15.31
N GLY A 49 -15.15 -9.01 -15.34
CA GLY A 49 -14.17 -9.88 -14.69
C GLY A 49 -12.75 -9.62 -15.20
N ILE A 50 -12.58 -9.56 -16.53
CA ILE A 50 -11.29 -9.28 -17.18
C ILE A 50 -10.79 -7.87 -16.85
N GLN A 51 -11.64 -6.84 -16.91
CA GLN A 51 -11.27 -5.47 -16.56
C GLN A 51 -10.80 -5.35 -15.09
N ASN A 52 -11.47 -6.04 -14.16
CA ASN A 52 -11.06 -6.05 -12.76
C ASN A 52 -9.70 -6.76 -12.55
N LEU A 53 -9.43 -7.82 -13.31
CA LEU A 53 -8.14 -8.51 -13.28
C LEU A 53 -7.02 -7.61 -13.82
N GLU A 54 -7.27 -6.89 -14.91
CA GLU A 54 -6.33 -5.93 -15.48
C GLU A 54 -6.01 -4.80 -14.49
N GLN A 55 -7.02 -4.23 -13.83
CA GLN A 55 -6.83 -3.20 -12.80
C GLN A 55 -6.04 -3.72 -11.58
N LYS A 56 -6.24 -4.98 -11.18
CA LYS A 56 -5.44 -5.60 -10.11
C LYS A 56 -3.99 -5.80 -10.55
N ALA A 57 -3.75 -6.23 -11.78
CA ALA A 57 -2.41 -6.41 -12.32
C ALA A 57 -1.68 -5.06 -12.45
N GLU A 58 -2.36 -4.01 -12.88
CA GLU A 58 -1.83 -2.64 -12.93
C GLU A 58 -1.46 -2.14 -11.53
N PHE A 59 -2.34 -2.34 -10.54
CA PHE A 59 -2.03 -2.03 -9.15
C PHE A 59 -0.80 -2.79 -8.64
N GLU A 60 -0.67 -4.08 -8.94
CA GLU A 60 0.48 -4.89 -8.52
C GLU A 60 1.80 -4.40 -9.12
N GLN A 61 1.79 -3.92 -10.37
CA GLN A 61 2.97 -3.31 -10.98
C GLN A 61 3.38 -2.04 -10.25
N HIS A 62 2.42 -1.16 -9.97
CA HIS A 62 2.63 0.04 -9.17
C HIS A 62 3.08 -0.28 -7.74
N GLN A 63 2.52 -1.32 -7.13
CA GLN A 63 2.87 -1.77 -5.79
C GLN A 63 4.35 -2.15 -5.72
N LYS A 64 4.89 -2.86 -6.71
CA LYS A 64 6.33 -3.24 -6.75
C LYS A 64 7.28 -2.04 -6.76
N ILE A 65 6.83 -0.90 -7.28
CA ILE A 65 7.63 0.34 -7.34
C ILE A 65 7.58 1.10 -6.01
N VAL A 66 6.41 1.16 -5.38
CA VAL A 66 6.19 1.94 -4.16
C VAL A 66 6.60 1.19 -2.88
N LEU A 67 6.55 -0.15 -2.88
CA LEU A 67 6.91 -0.97 -1.70
C LEU A 67 8.35 -0.70 -1.19
N PRO A 68 9.38 -0.63 -2.05
CA PRO A 68 10.74 -0.32 -1.61
C PRO A 68 10.85 1.06 -0.97
N ILE A 69 10.11 2.06 -1.47
CA ILE A 69 10.06 3.41 -0.88
C ILE A 69 9.43 3.32 0.51
N MET A 70 8.33 2.59 0.65
CA MET A 70 7.64 2.39 1.92
C MET A 70 8.54 1.70 2.96
N ASP A 71 9.19 0.59 2.59
CA ASP A 71 10.02 -0.20 3.50
C ASP A 71 11.32 0.54 3.88
N SER A 72 11.96 1.19 2.91
CA SER A 72 13.16 1.97 3.15
C SER A 72 12.87 3.17 4.05
N THR A 73 11.75 3.87 3.83
CA THR A 73 11.33 5.00 4.66
C THR A 73 11.06 4.57 6.11
N TYR A 74 10.33 3.47 6.30
CA TYR A 74 10.11 2.92 7.63
C TYR A 74 11.42 2.57 8.33
N THR A 75 12.35 1.94 7.60
CA THR A 75 13.67 1.57 8.11
C THR A 75 14.49 2.82 8.47
N MET A 76 14.47 3.87 7.63
CA MET A 76 15.14 5.13 7.91
C MET A 76 14.61 5.79 9.19
N ILE A 77 13.28 5.88 9.35
CA ILE A 77 12.66 6.46 10.55
C ILE A 77 12.98 5.62 11.79
N THR A 78 12.92 4.29 11.69
CA THR A 78 13.17 3.40 12.83
C THR A 78 14.62 3.42 13.28
N LYS A 79 15.57 3.62 12.36
CA LYS A 79 17.00 3.75 12.66
C LYS A 79 17.38 5.10 13.29
N LEU A 80 16.46 6.07 13.36
CA LEU A 80 16.72 7.32 14.07
C LEU A 80 16.98 7.00 15.55
N THR A 81 18.17 7.37 16.00
CA THR A 81 18.64 7.22 17.38
C THR A 81 18.16 8.41 18.23
N GLU A 82 18.58 8.46 19.49
CA GLU A 82 18.36 9.61 20.38
C GLU A 82 19.15 10.87 20.00
N GLU A 83 19.95 10.81 18.93
CA GLU A 83 20.73 11.95 18.46
C GLU A 83 19.95 12.70 17.37
N THR A 84 20.15 14.03 17.32
CA THR A 84 19.50 14.86 16.31
C THR A 84 19.84 14.35 14.89
N PRO A 85 18.84 14.03 14.04
CA PRO A 85 19.10 13.50 12.72
C PRO A 85 19.88 14.50 11.85
N GLN A 86 20.75 13.99 10.97
CA GLN A 86 21.41 14.83 9.98
C GLN A 86 20.38 15.42 9.01
N PRO A 87 20.50 16.71 8.60
CA PRO A 87 19.51 17.36 7.72
C PRO A 87 19.25 16.62 6.41
N PHE A 88 20.26 15.95 5.87
CA PHE A 88 20.11 15.12 4.67
C PHE A 88 19.16 13.93 4.90
N VAL A 89 19.27 13.26 6.04
CA VAL A 89 18.39 12.14 6.40
C VAL A 89 16.96 12.61 6.61
N GLU A 90 16.77 13.75 7.29
CA GLU A 90 15.44 14.36 7.46
C GLU A 90 14.79 14.68 6.11
N ASN A 91 15.54 15.32 5.20
CA ASN A 91 15.04 15.69 3.89
C ASN A 91 14.66 14.46 3.05
N ASN A 92 15.45 13.38 3.11
CA ASN A 92 15.15 12.15 2.41
C ASN A 92 13.87 11.49 2.95
N ILE A 93 13.71 11.40 4.27
CA ILE A 93 12.49 10.88 4.89
C ILE A 93 11.28 11.71 4.46
N PHE A 94 11.38 13.04 4.52
CA PHE A 94 10.30 13.94 4.12
C PHE A 94 9.92 13.79 2.65
N THR A 95 10.92 13.69 1.76
CA THR A 95 10.72 13.47 0.33
C THR A 95 10.00 12.16 0.08
N ASN A 96 10.48 11.06 0.67
CA ASN A 96 9.85 9.75 0.49
C ASN A 96 8.42 9.70 1.04
N ILE A 97 8.14 10.35 2.18
CA ILE A 97 6.78 10.45 2.72
C ILE A 97 5.86 11.19 1.74
N ASN A 98 6.35 12.28 1.13
CA ASN A 98 5.58 13.01 0.12
C ASN A 98 5.36 12.19 -1.14
N ASP A 99 6.37 11.44 -1.58
CA ASP A 99 6.26 10.53 -2.71
C ASP A 99 5.20 9.46 -2.44
N LEU A 100 5.21 8.81 -1.27
CA LEU A 100 4.18 7.85 -0.85
C LEU A 100 2.78 8.46 -0.84
N ASN A 101 2.63 9.69 -0.33
CA ASN A 101 1.35 10.39 -0.26
C ASN A 101 0.79 10.75 -1.64
N ASN A 102 1.67 10.99 -2.62
CA ASN A 102 1.30 11.50 -3.94
C ASN A 102 1.34 10.44 -5.05
N TYR A 103 1.94 9.27 -4.80
CA TYR A 103 2.22 8.25 -5.82
C TYR A 103 0.99 7.87 -6.64
N PHE A 104 -0.14 7.59 -5.99
CA PHE A 104 -1.38 7.18 -6.64
C PHE A 104 -2.32 8.33 -7.04
N LYS A 105 -1.94 9.60 -6.83
CA LYS A 105 -2.83 10.75 -7.16
C LYS A 105 -2.98 10.98 -8.66
N ASN A 106 -1.94 10.68 -9.42
CA ASN A 106 -1.88 10.92 -10.87
C ASN A 106 -1.97 9.61 -11.68
N THR A 107 -2.24 8.48 -11.03
CA THR A 107 -2.38 7.18 -11.71
C THR A 107 -3.86 6.83 -11.87
N ASN A 108 -4.20 6.18 -12.98
CA ASN A 108 -5.58 5.79 -13.31
C ASN A 108 -6.03 4.48 -12.65
N VAL A 109 -5.26 3.98 -11.68
CA VAL A 109 -5.55 2.73 -10.97
C VAL A 109 -6.85 2.87 -10.17
N ALA A 110 -7.83 2.01 -10.42
CA ALA A 110 -9.13 2.03 -9.74
C ALA A 110 -9.17 1.19 -8.45
N ASP A 111 -8.09 0.45 -8.14
CA ASP A 111 -8.03 -0.44 -6.98
C ASP A 111 -8.09 0.34 -5.64
N ILE A 112 -9.01 -0.05 -4.77
CA ILE A 112 -9.26 0.57 -3.45
C ILE A 112 -8.05 0.58 -2.53
N ARG A 113 -7.10 -0.36 -2.72
CA ARG A 113 -5.89 -0.47 -1.89
C ARG A 113 -4.98 0.76 -2.04
N LYS A 114 -5.12 1.51 -3.13
CA LYS A 114 -4.38 2.77 -3.33
C LYS A 114 -4.66 3.81 -2.25
N ASP A 115 -5.86 3.77 -1.65
CA ASP A 115 -6.31 4.75 -0.65
C ASP A 115 -5.62 4.55 0.72
N ALA A 116 -4.90 3.43 0.90
CA ALA A 116 -4.09 3.19 2.09
C ALA A 116 -2.79 4.01 2.09
N TYR A 117 -2.19 4.31 0.93
CA TYR A 117 -0.87 4.96 0.85
C TYR A 117 -0.84 6.38 1.45
N PRO A 118 -1.84 7.25 1.22
CA PRO A 118 -1.91 8.52 1.93
C PRO A 118 -2.01 8.37 3.46
N GLN A 119 -2.65 7.31 3.95
CA GLN A 119 -2.76 7.05 5.39
C GLN A 119 -1.42 6.57 5.96
N ILE A 120 -0.72 5.68 5.25
CA ILE A 120 0.63 5.23 5.60
C ILE A 120 1.59 6.43 5.64
N ALA A 121 1.53 7.33 4.65
CA ALA A 121 2.34 8.53 4.63
C ALA A 121 2.07 9.45 5.84
N ARG A 122 0.79 9.62 6.24
CA ARG A 122 0.43 10.36 7.46
C ARG A 122 1.00 9.70 8.71
N PHE A 123 0.90 8.37 8.80
CA PHE A 123 1.48 7.61 9.91
C PHE A 123 3.01 7.79 9.97
N TYR A 124 3.71 7.69 8.84
CA TYR A 124 5.16 7.89 8.80
C TYR A 124 5.57 9.31 9.18
N LYS A 125 4.78 10.32 8.78
CA LYS A 125 5.01 11.70 9.20
C LYS A 125 4.93 11.84 10.72
N MET A 126 3.85 11.35 11.32
CA MET A 126 3.66 11.38 12.78
C MET A 126 4.77 10.61 13.50
N TYR A 127 5.11 9.40 13.02
CA TYR A 127 6.16 8.58 13.63
C TYR A 127 7.55 9.25 13.56
N PHE A 128 7.85 9.92 12.45
CA PHE A 128 9.08 10.70 12.29
C PHE A 128 9.12 11.91 13.24
N GLU A 129 8.01 12.64 13.36
CA GLU A 129 7.89 13.78 14.27
C GLU A 129 8.09 13.35 15.73
N ASP A 130 7.48 12.24 16.15
CA ASP A 130 7.66 11.68 17.50
C ASP A 130 9.12 11.32 17.77
N LYS A 131 9.80 10.66 16.81
CA LYS A 131 11.23 10.33 16.93
C LYS A 131 12.09 11.58 17.08
N LYS A 132 11.78 12.65 16.35
CA LYS A 132 12.50 13.92 16.44
C LYS A 132 12.32 14.60 17.80
N VAL A 133 11.10 14.57 18.34
CA VAL A 133 10.82 15.08 19.70
C VAL A 133 11.62 14.31 20.75
N ILE A 134 11.66 12.97 20.65
CA ILE A 134 12.45 12.14 21.56
C ILE A 134 13.95 12.48 21.47
N ALA A 135 14.50 12.56 20.26
CA ALA A 135 15.92 12.88 20.07
C ALA A 135 16.30 14.24 20.66
N THR A 136 15.54 15.29 20.33
CA THR A 136 15.79 16.64 20.83
C THR A 136 15.64 16.74 22.35
N THR A 137 14.59 16.13 22.92
CA THR A 137 14.38 16.12 24.37
C THR A 137 15.52 15.38 25.09
N THR A 138 15.97 14.25 24.57
CA THR A 138 17.07 13.50 25.16
C THR A 138 18.40 14.25 25.08
N GLU A 139 18.67 14.94 23.97
CA GLU A 139 19.84 15.81 23.82
C GLU A 139 19.81 16.96 24.83
N ASP A 140 18.65 17.60 25.00
CA ASP A 140 18.45 18.67 25.98
C ASP A 140 18.65 18.18 27.41
N ILE A 141 18.12 17.01 27.77
CA ILE A 141 18.34 16.40 29.09
C ILE A 141 19.84 16.19 29.34
N LYS A 142 20.56 15.55 28.40
CA LYS A 142 22.02 15.32 28.52
C LYS A 142 22.79 16.63 28.69
N LYS A 143 22.39 17.68 27.98
CA LYS A 143 22.97 19.02 28.09
C LYS A 143 22.70 19.65 29.45
N PHE A 144 21.47 19.60 29.94
CA PHE A 144 21.10 20.18 31.23
C PHE A 144 21.75 19.45 32.40
N GLU A 145 21.82 18.11 32.36
CA GLU A 145 22.54 17.32 33.35
C GLU A 145 24.01 17.75 33.45
N LYS A 146 24.68 17.89 32.30
CA LYS A 146 26.06 18.38 32.25
C LYS A 146 26.21 19.79 32.83
N GLN A 147 25.32 20.71 32.46
CA GLN A 147 25.35 22.08 32.98
C GLN A 147 25.11 22.14 34.50
N VAL A 148 24.22 21.31 35.03
CA VAL A 148 23.95 21.20 36.47
C VAL A 148 25.18 20.66 37.19
N GLU A 149 25.84 19.64 36.65
CA GLU A 149 27.05 19.07 37.25
C GLU A 149 28.21 20.08 37.24
N GLU A 150 28.43 20.76 36.12
CA GLU A 150 29.42 21.85 36.01
C GLU A 150 29.13 22.99 37.01
N CYS A 151 27.85 23.35 37.19
CA CYS A 151 27.44 24.35 38.16
C CYS A 151 27.71 23.89 39.60
N ARG A 152 27.41 22.63 39.92
CA ARG A 152 27.63 22.04 41.24
C ARG A 152 29.12 21.98 41.60
N ILE A 153 29.96 21.56 40.66
CA ILE A 153 31.41 21.56 40.82
C ILE A 153 31.91 22.99 41.02
N GLY A 154 31.52 23.92 40.14
CA GLY A 154 31.92 25.33 40.24
C GLY A 154 31.47 26.01 41.54
N PHE A 155 30.29 25.64 42.05
CA PHE A 155 29.80 26.09 43.36
C PHE A 155 30.70 25.58 44.50
N LYS A 156 31.00 24.28 44.53
CA LYS A 156 31.86 23.66 45.54
C LYS A 156 33.28 24.25 45.52
N ASP A 157 33.84 24.47 44.34
CA ASP A 157 35.16 25.08 44.18
C ASP A 157 35.21 26.53 44.69
N LYS A 158 34.16 27.32 44.41
CA LYS A 158 34.05 28.68 44.96
C LYS A 158 33.89 28.68 46.47
N GLN A 159 33.10 27.75 47.02
CA GLN A 159 32.93 27.60 48.46
C GLN A 159 34.26 27.27 49.15
N ASN A 160 35.03 26.32 48.60
CA ASN A 160 36.35 25.96 49.12
C ASN A 160 37.33 27.14 49.06
N LYS A 161 37.39 27.86 47.94
CA LYS A 161 38.24 29.06 47.79
C LYS A 161 37.90 30.17 48.79
N LEU A 162 36.61 30.38 49.08
CA LEU A 162 36.17 31.35 50.09
C LEU A 162 36.61 30.92 51.49
N TYR A 163 36.43 29.65 51.84
CA TYR A 163 36.84 29.09 53.13
C TYR A 163 38.36 29.19 53.35
N GLU A 164 39.16 28.85 52.34
CA GLU A 164 40.62 29.01 52.36
C GLU A 164 41.02 30.48 52.55
N ARG A 165 40.37 31.39 51.83
CA ARG A 165 40.64 32.83 51.92
C ARG A 165 40.31 33.38 53.31
N GLU A 166 39.16 33.01 53.87
CA GLU A 166 38.77 33.42 55.23
C GLU A 166 39.74 32.88 56.29
N SER A 167 40.17 31.62 56.14
CA SER A 167 41.14 30.99 57.03
C SER A 167 42.49 31.71 56.96
N ALA A 168 42.96 32.05 55.77
CA ALA A 168 44.21 32.80 55.57
C ALA A 168 44.14 34.23 56.12
N LEU A 169 42.98 34.90 56.03
CA LEU A 169 42.77 36.22 56.62
C LEU A 169 42.80 36.16 58.16
N LYS A 170 42.12 35.17 58.76
CA LYS A 170 42.15 34.95 60.22
C LYS A 170 43.56 34.68 60.73
N ALA A 171 44.34 33.85 60.03
CA ALA A 171 45.73 33.55 60.39
C ALA A 171 46.67 34.77 60.30
N ARG A 172 46.30 35.81 59.56
CA ARG A 172 47.07 37.07 59.45
C ARG A 172 46.67 38.13 60.48
N THR A 173 45.52 37.97 61.13
CA THR A 173 44.96 38.94 62.09
C THR A 173 45.07 38.49 63.55
N GLN A 174 45.59 37.29 63.80
CA GLN A 174 46.11 36.83 65.10
C GLN A 174 47.63 36.96 65.14
#